data_AF-A0A960STX5-F1
#
_entry.id   AF-A0A960STX5-F1
#
_cell.length_a   1.000
_cell.length_b   1.000
_cell.length_c   1.000
_cell.angle_alpha   90.00
_cell.angle_beta   90.00
_cell.angle_gamma   90.00
#
_symmetry.space_group_name_H-M   'P 1'
#
loop_
_entity.id
_entity.type
_entity.pdbx_description
1 polymer ?
#
loop_
_entity_poly.entity_id
_entity_poly.type
_entity_poly.pdbx_seq_one_letter_code
_entity_poly.pdbx_strand_id
1 'polypeptide(L)'
;MNELRLLFNKTGNGDYTVHVVPAAGNASEPVPFQPFLTDKDHEDLRWYLEEFMDLPDGGSVVRAQRVEANLARWGRQFYDAIFKDGDNRDLLNDLLGRPAPRLLTLATRDAAILHLPWELMADSRGPLSRQAITIRRQLETARKQLAYQTGLPLRILYVVSRPGDLGFIDPRLSSRSMLDALAGLGGDVHIDFCRPPTLSRLEELLSGAQRGEKPYHIVHFDGHGTFLPEIELGALCFEKPDGAATLAPAKTDYVRADRLGELLAAYEIPLVILEACRTGTIGKVAVFRSVAPRLIESGVGSVISMSHAVHVEAARILL
;
A
#
# COMPACT_ATOMS: atom_id res chain seq x y z
N MET A 1 -3.03 -22.19 1.58
CA MET A 1 -2.36 -20.95 1.11
C MET A 1 -0.86 -21.18 1.23
N ASN A 2 -0.08 -20.89 0.18
CA ASN A 2 1.38 -21.05 0.22
C ASN A 2 1.96 -19.79 0.86
N GLU A 3 2.31 -19.88 2.14
CA GLU A 3 2.70 -18.72 2.94
C GLU A 3 3.84 -19.04 3.91
N LEU A 4 4.77 -18.09 4.02
CA LEU A 4 5.67 -17.95 5.17
C LEU A 4 5.34 -16.66 5.92
N ARG A 5 5.33 -16.72 7.25
CA ARG A 5 5.14 -15.57 8.14
C ARG A 5 6.44 -15.25 8.86
N LEU A 6 6.82 -13.99 8.82
CA LEU A 6 7.93 -13.42 9.57
C LEU A 6 7.36 -12.74 10.81
N LEU A 7 7.62 -13.34 11.98
CA LEU A 7 7.23 -12.80 13.28
C LEU A 7 8.43 -12.09 13.91
N PHE A 8 8.25 -10.85 14.35
CA PHE A 8 9.34 -10.04 14.90
C PHE A 8 9.12 -9.79 16.40
N ASN A 9 10.09 -10.19 17.22
CA ASN A 9 10.10 -9.91 18.65
C ASN A 9 11.23 -8.97 19.01
N LYS A 10 10.92 -7.88 19.72
CA LYS A 10 11.92 -6.90 20.16
C LYS A 10 12.74 -7.46 21.32
N THR A 11 14.07 -7.41 21.22
CA THR A 11 14.98 -7.97 22.23
C THR A 11 15.71 -6.92 23.07
N GLY A 12 15.69 -5.65 22.67
CA GLY A 12 16.30 -4.50 23.38
C GLY A 12 17.10 -3.60 22.43
N ASN A 13 17.34 -2.33 22.76
CA ASN A 13 18.16 -1.37 21.97
C ASN A 13 17.82 -1.20 20.47
N GLY A 14 16.59 -1.53 20.04
CA GLY A 14 16.20 -1.50 18.63
C GLY A 14 16.54 -2.78 17.86
N ASP A 15 16.96 -3.83 18.57
CA ASP A 15 17.21 -5.16 18.02
C ASP A 15 15.96 -6.03 18.09
N TYR A 16 15.90 -6.97 17.15
CA TYR A 16 14.81 -7.93 17.01
C TYR A 16 15.36 -9.34 16.89
N THR A 17 14.47 -10.29 17.13
CA THR A 17 14.57 -11.64 16.57
C THR A 17 13.45 -11.82 15.57
N VAL A 18 13.74 -12.53 14.48
CA VAL A 18 12.74 -12.92 13.48
C VAL A 18 12.56 -14.43 13.50
N HIS A 19 11.29 -14.85 13.54
CA HIS A 19 10.87 -16.24 13.49
C HIS A 19 10.18 -16.50 12.15
N VAL A 20 10.63 -17.51 11.40
CA VAL A 20 9.99 -17.89 10.13
C VAL A 20 9.02 -19.03 10.40
N VAL A 21 7.73 -18.78 10.15
CA VAL A 21 6.65 -19.73 10.42
C VAL A 21 5.95 -20.10 9.12
N PRO A 22 6.02 -21.35 8.65
CA PRO A 22 5.26 -21.79 7.49
C PRO A 22 3.78 -21.96 7.80
N ALA A 23 2.94 -21.98 6.75
CA ALA A 23 1.51 -22.29 6.89
C ALA A 23 1.23 -23.69 7.48
N ALA A 24 2.16 -24.64 7.27
CA ALA A 24 2.13 -25.98 7.83
C ALA A 24 3.57 -26.49 8.04
N GLY A 25 3.81 -27.21 9.13
CA GLY A 25 5.14 -27.68 9.53
C GLY A 25 5.66 -26.92 10.77
N ASN A 26 6.93 -27.14 11.09
CA ASN A 26 7.58 -26.51 12.23
C ASN A 26 8.12 -25.12 11.84
N ALA A 27 8.05 -24.19 12.78
CA ALA A 27 8.75 -22.91 12.65
C ALA A 27 10.26 -23.11 12.72
N SER A 28 11.01 -22.20 12.12
CA SER A 28 12.46 -22.11 12.31
C SER A 28 12.80 -21.69 13.73
N GLU A 29 14.06 -21.87 14.13
CA GLU A 29 14.61 -21.16 15.29
C GLU A 29 14.63 -19.63 15.05
N PRO A 30 14.52 -18.80 16.11
CA PRO A 30 14.65 -17.35 16.00
C PRO A 30 16.06 -16.97 15.56
N VAL A 31 16.17 -16.08 14.59
CA VAL A 31 17.46 -15.47 14.19
C VAL A 31 17.49 -13.98 14.54
N PRO A 32 18.64 -13.42 14.96
CA PRO A 32 18.76 -11.99 15.20
C PRO A 32 18.48 -11.18 13.93
N PHE A 33 17.78 -10.06 14.08
CA PHE A 33 17.51 -9.11 13.01
C PHE A 33 17.69 -7.68 13.53
N GLN A 34 18.44 -6.88 12.79
CA GLN A 34 18.60 -5.45 13.04
C GLN A 34 18.21 -4.67 11.78
N PRO A 35 17.30 -3.68 11.89
CA PRO A 35 17.07 -2.73 10.82
C PRO A 35 18.38 -2.04 10.43
N PHE A 36 18.77 -2.18 9.17
CA PHE A 36 20.08 -1.73 8.68
C PHE A 36 20.00 -0.49 7.77
N LEU A 37 18.80 -0.01 7.46
CA LEU A 37 18.62 1.23 6.70
C LEU A 37 18.57 2.44 7.62
N THR A 38 19.34 3.45 7.26
CA THR A 38 19.38 4.74 7.94
C THR A 38 18.32 5.70 7.39
N ASP A 39 18.07 6.81 8.10
CA ASP A 39 17.24 7.91 7.59
C ASP A 39 17.72 8.41 6.23
N LYS A 40 19.04 8.50 6.03
CA LYS A 40 19.64 8.92 4.76
C LYS A 40 19.35 7.92 3.64
N ASP A 41 19.37 6.62 3.93
CA ASP A 41 19.01 5.60 2.94
C ASP A 41 17.54 5.73 2.51
N HIS A 42 16.65 6.04 3.45
CA HIS A 42 15.24 6.33 3.15
C HIS A 42 15.05 7.63 2.37
N GLU A 43 15.83 8.67 2.65
CA GLU A 43 15.82 9.93 1.90
C GLU A 43 16.35 9.72 0.46
N ASP A 44 17.43 8.96 0.29
CA ASP A 44 18.01 8.63 -1.02
C ASP A 44 17.05 7.74 -1.86
N LEU A 45 16.43 6.73 -1.25
CA LEU A 45 15.42 5.89 -1.90
C LEU A 45 14.22 6.72 -2.38
N ARG A 46 13.72 7.59 -1.50
CA ARG A 46 12.59 8.47 -1.84
C ARG A 46 12.93 9.39 -2.99
N TRP A 47 14.05 10.09 -2.91
CA TRP A 47 14.51 10.98 -3.97
C TRP A 47 14.62 10.24 -5.32
N TYR A 48 15.15 9.02 -5.33
CA TYR A 48 15.29 8.23 -6.55
C TYR A 48 13.92 7.82 -7.14
N LEU A 49 12.96 7.46 -6.30
CA LEU A 49 11.62 7.04 -6.76
C LEU A 49 10.71 8.21 -7.14
N GLU A 50 10.82 9.33 -6.43
CA GLU A 50 9.85 10.43 -6.51
C GLU A 50 10.35 11.62 -7.34
N GLU A 51 11.66 11.91 -7.35
CA GLU A 51 12.19 13.16 -7.92
C GLU A 51 13.14 12.94 -9.11
N PHE A 52 13.92 11.87 -9.10
CA PHE A 52 14.96 11.65 -10.12
C PHE A 52 14.40 11.59 -11.55
N MET A 53 13.21 11.05 -11.72
CA MET A 53 12.56 10.90 -13.03
C MET A 53 12.14 12.24 -13.66
N ASP A 54 11.98 13.30 -12.86
CA ASP A 54 11.57 14.61 -13.37
C ASP A 54 12.72 15.35 -14.07
N LEU A 55 13.96 15.17 -13.58
CA LEU A 55 15.15 15.82 -14.13
C LEU A 55 16.42 14.94 -14.00
N PRO A 56 16.61 13.97 -14.90
CA PRO A 56 17.79 13.10 -14.88
C PRO A 56 19.02 13.80 -15.50
N ASP A 57 19.57 14.79 -14.80
CA ASP A 57 20.76 15.53 -15.22
C ASP A 57 22.07 14.99 -14.60
N GLY A 58 23.22 15.53 -15.02
CA GLY A 58 24.55 14.93 -14.78
C GLY A 58 24.89 14.65 -13.30
N GLY A 59 24.55 15.56 -12.38
CA GLY A 59 24.75 15.34 -10.94
C GLY A 59 23.76 14.33 -10.35
N SER A 60 22.53 14.35 -10.84
CA SER A 60 21.46 13.43 -10.44
C SER A 60 21.74 11.99 -10.89
N VAL A 61 22.32 11.78 -12.08
CA VAL A 61 22.68 10.43 -12.58
C VAL A 61 23.70 9.73 -11.67
N VAL A 62 24.72 10.44 -11.19
CA VAL A 62 25.72 9.85 -10.27
C VAL A 62 25.08 9.45 -8.94
N ARG A 63 24.17 10.28 -8.41
CA ARG A 63 23.39 9.95 -7.20
C ARG A 63 22.50 8.74 -7.46
N ALA A 64 21.80 8.69 -8.59
CA ALA A 64 20.92 7.59 -8.99
C ALA A 64 21.67 6.26 -9.08
N GLN A 65 22.82 6.21 -9.76
CA GLN A 65 23.66 5.01 -9.85
C GLN A 65 24.09 4.49 -8.47
N ARG A 66 24.40 5.40 -7.54
CA ARG A 66 24.70 5.02 -6.15
C ARG A 66 23.49 4.41 -5.46
N VAL A 67 22.30 4.99 -5.65
CA VAL A 67 21.06 4.43 -5.11
C VAL A 67 20.76 3.07 -5.71
N GLU A 68 20.90 2.88 -7.01
CA GLU A 68 20.69 1.60 -7.69
C GLU A 68 21.62 0.49 -7.17
N ALA A 69 22.91 0.80 -7.00
CA ALA A 69 23.86 -0.13 -6.38
C ALA A 69 23.45 -0.47 -4.94
N ASN A 70 22.95 0.52 -4.20
CA ASN A 70 22.41 0.31 -2.86
C ASN A 70 21.14 -0.56 -2.86
N LEU A 71 20.20 -0.41 -3.81
CA LEU A 71 19.01 -1.24 -3.91
C LEU A 71 19.37 -2.73 -4.01
N ALA A 72 20.31 -3.07 -4.90
CA ALA A 72 20.77 -4.44 -5.07
C ALA A 72 21.44 -4.97 -3.79
N ARG A 73 22.28 -4.14 -3.14
CA ARG A 73 22.94 -4.48 -1.88
C ARG A 73 21.92 -4.70 -0.75
N TRP A 74 20.97 -3.78 -0.58
CA TRP A 74 19.93 -3.87 0.45
C TRP A 74 19.04 -5.09 0.25
N GLY A 75 18.68 -5.40 -1.00
CA GLY A 75 17.91 -6.60 -1.32
C GLY A 75 18.60 -7.89 -0.90
N ARG A 76 19.90 -7.99 -1.14
CA ARG A 76 20.74 -9.10 -0.68
C ARG A 76 20.89 -9.11 0.84
N GLN A 77 21.03 -7.94 1.48
CA GLN A 77 21.09 -7.83 2.95
C GLN A 77 19.79 -8.30 3.61
N PHE A 78 18.61 -7.98 3.06
CA PHE A 78 17.33 -8.50 3.55
C PHE A 78 17.27 -10.03 3.48
N TYR A 79 17.68 -10.60 2.34
CA TYR A 79 17.74 -12.04 2.19
C TYR A 79 18.74 -12.65 3.18
N ASP A 80 19.95 -12.09 3.26
CA ASP A 80 21.01 -12.64 4.10
C ASP A 80 20.67 -12.55 5.60
N ALA A 81 19.90 -11.53 6.02
CA ALA A 81 19.49 -11.38 7.41
C ALA A 81 18.47 -12.44 7.87
N ILE A 82 17.75 -13.08 6.95
CA ILE A 82 16.65 -14.00 7.30
C ILE A 82 16.86 -15.39 6.71
N PHE A 83 17.18 -15.47 5.42
CA PHE A 83 17.16 -16.69 4.61
C PHE A 83 18.56 -17.14 4.16
N LYS A 84 19.63 -16.53 4.68
CA LYS A 84 20.98 -16.85 4.24
C LYS A 84 21.25 -18.33 4.39
N ASP A 85 21.09 -18.91 5.57
CA ASP A 85 21.53 -20.25 5.93
C ASP A 85 20.48 -20.99 6.77
N GLY A 86 20.65 -22.31 6.92
CA GLY A 86 19.84 -23.16 7.79
C GLY A 86 18.37 -23.31 7.36
N ASP A 87 17.53 -23.65 8.34
CA ASP A 87 16.12 -24.00 8.15
C ASP A 87 15.33 -22.92 7.40
N ASN A 88 15.67 -21.63 7.60
CA ASN A 88 15.00 -20.53 6.91
C ASN A 88 15.15 -20.64 5.39
N ARG A 89 16.36 -20.95 4.92
CA ARG A 89 16.65 -21.13 3.49
C ARG A 89 15.79 -22.28 2.92
N ASP A 90 15.70 -23.38 3.67
CA ASP A 90 14.94 -24.55 3.25
C ASP A 90 13.45 -24.27 3.21
N LEU A 91 12.91 -23.54 4.20
CA LEU A 91 11.52 -23.06 4.20
C LEU A 91 11.21 -22.16 3.00
N LEU A 92 12.10 -21.24 2.65
CA LEU A 92 11.93 -20.38 1.47
C LEU A 92 12.00 -21.18 0.16
N ASN A 93 12.92 -22.13 0.05
CA ASN A 93 13.03 -23.01 -1.11
C ASN A 93 11.80 -23.90 -1.26
N ASP A 94 11.28 -24.45 -0.16
CA ASP A 94 10.01 -25.18 -0.16
C ASP A 94 8.85 -24.30 -0.64
N LEU A 95 8.72 -23.07 -0.12
CA LEU A 95 7.72 -22.11 -0.58
C LEU A 95 7.83 -21.84 -2.10
N LEU A 96 9.06 -21.65 -2.60
CA LEU A 96 9.33 -21.40 -4.02
C LEU A 96 9.06 -22.63 -4.90
N GLY A 97 9.14 -23.84 -4.35
CA GLY A 97 8.77 -25.09 -5.01
C GLY A 97 7.25 -25.28 -5.17
N ARG A 98 6.43 -24.54 -4.40
CA ARG A 98 4.96 -24.63 -4.45
C ARG A 98 4.36 -23.78 -5.58
N PRO A 99 3.16 -24.12 -6.08
CA PRO A 99 2.48 -23.31 -7.10
C PRO A 99 2.15 -21.90 -6.58
N ALA A 100 2.10 -20.91 -7.47
CA ALA A 100 1.62 -19.58 -7.15
C ALA A 100 0.10 -19.60 -6.83
N PRO A 101 -0.44 -18.64 -6.05
CA PRO A 101 0.25 -17.51 -5.41
C PRO A 101 1.04 -17.91 -4.15
N ARG A 102 2.14 -17.21 -3.88
CA ARG A 102 3.00 -17.39 -2.70
C ARG A 102 3.08 -16.10 -1.91
N LEU A 103 2.97 -16.19 -0.59
CA LEU A 103 2.98 -15.05 0.30
C LEU A 103 4.18 -15.08 1.24
N LEU A 104 4.82 -13.93 1.40
CA LEU A 104 5.71 -13.64 2.52
C LEU A 104 5.06 -12.56 3.38
N THR A 105 4.57 -12.94 4.55
CA THR A 105 3.81 -12.05 5.44
C THR A 105 4.71 -11.53 6.55
N LEU A 106 4.83 -10.21 6.64
CA LEU A 106 5.42 -9.48 7.75
C LEU A 106 4.33 -9.29 8.81
N ALA A 107 4.35 -10.12 9.84
CA ALA A 107 3.39 -10.07 10.93
C ALA A 107 4.03 -9.34 12.11
N THR A 108 3.71 -8.05 12.23
CA THR A 108 4.24 -7.17 13.29
C THR A 108 3.41 -5.89 13.38
N ARG A 109 3.48 -5.22 14.54
CA ARG A 109 2.96 -3.84 14.74
C ARG A 109 4.09 -2.80 14.79
N ASP A 110 5.35 -3.22 14.73
CA ASP A 110 6.47 -2.31 14.89
C ASP A 110 6.70 -1.51 13.59
N ALA A 111 6.50 -0.20 13.67
CA ALA A 111 6.68 0.71 12.54
C ALA A 111 8.12 0.66 12.00
N ALA A 112 9.13 0.41 12.85
CA ALA A 112 10.53 0.30 12.47
C ALA A 112 10.77 -0.88 11.50
N ILE A 113 9.99 -1.94 11.64
CA ILE A 113 10.04 -3.11 10.76
C ILE A 113 9.18 -2.86 9.52
N LEU A 114 7.94 -2.37 9.70
CA LEU A 114 6.99 -2.20 8.59
C LEU A 114 7.47 -1.20 7.54
N HIS A 115 8.26 -0.18 7.92
CA HIS A 115 8.74 0.86 7.01
C HIS A 115 9.87 0.42 6.09
N LEU A 116 10.49 -0.74 6.35
CA LEU A 116 11.58 -1.25 5.53
C LEU A 116 11.03 -1.67 4.14
N PRO A 117 11.82 -1.48 3.06
CA PRO A 117 11.43 -1.83 1.70
C PRO A 117 11.65 -3.33 1.45
N TRP A 118 10.89 -4.17 2.14
CA TRP A 118 10.94 -5.63 2.07
C TRP A 118 10.80 -6.19 0.65
N GLU A 119 10.17 -5.42 -0.23
CA GLU A 119 10.01 -5.70 -1.66
C GLU A 119 11.35 -5.79 -2.41
N LEU A 120 12.42 -5.21 -1.86
CA LEU A 120 13.77 -5.30 -2.41
C LEU A 120 14.43 -6.66 -2.16
N MET A 121 13.90 -7.48 -1.24
CA MET A 121 14.51 -8.75 -0.86
C MET A 121 14.81 -9.61 -2.09
N ALA A 122 16.07 -10.01 -2.21
CA ALA A 122 16.59 -10.69 -3.39
C ALA A 122 17.55 -11.80 -3.00
N ASP A 123 17.34 -12.98 -3.58
CA ASP A 123 18.26 -14.10 -3.46
C ASP A 123 19.31 -14.05 -4.59
N SER A 124 20.04 -15.15 -4.80
CA SER A 124 21.03 -15.28 -5.87
C SER A 124 20.44 -15.30 -7.28
N ARG A 125 19.15 -15.62 -7.44
CA ARG A 125 18.42 -15.62 -8.72
C ARG A 125 17.79 -14.26 -9.03
N GLY A 126 17.60 -13.41 -8.02
CA GLY A 126 17.12 -12.04 -8.16
C GLY A 126 16.01 -11.69 -7.16
N PRO A 127 15.28 -10.58 -7.37
CA PRO A 127 14.22 -10.15 -6.47
C PRO A 127 13.15 -11.23 -6.28
N LEU A 128 12.74 -11.47 -5.04
CA LEU A 128 11.70 -12.46 -4.72
C LEU A 128 10.35 -12.09 -5.35
N SER A 129 10.08 -10.80 -5.53
CA SER A 129 8.90 -10.28 -6.24
C SER A 129 8.82 -10.75 -7.69
N ARG A 130 9.96 -10.99 -8.35
CA ARG A 130 10.02 -11.57 -9.71
C ARG A 130 9.91 -13.10 -9.71
N GLN A 131 9.88 -13.72 -8.54
CA GLN A 131 9.73 -15.16 -8.33
C GLN A 131 8.32 -15.51 -7.80
N ALA A 132 7.32 -14.67 -8.12
CA ALA A 132 5.92 -14.83 -7.73
C ALA A 132 5.67 -14.88 -6.20
N ILE A 133 6.52 -14.21 -5.42
CA ILE A 133 6.27 -13.94 -3.99
C ILE A 133 5.64 -12.55 -3.85
N THR A 134 4.47 -12.50 -3.22
CA THR A 134 3.84 -11.24 -2.80
C THR A 134 4.20 -10.96 -1.34
N ILE A 135 4.69 -9.75 -1.08
CA ILE A 135 4.94 -9.26 0.28
C ILE A 135 3.63 -8.74 0.87
N ARG A 136 3.24 -9.25 2.03
CA ARG A 136 2.06 -8.81 2.78
C ARG A 136 2.48 -8.23 4.12
N ARG A 137 2.01 -7.03 4.47
CA ARG A 137 2.12 -6.48 5.82
C ARG A 137 0.84 -6.80 6.58
N GLN A 138 0.94 -7.46 7.73
CA GLN A 138 -0.20 -7.84 8.56
C GLN A 138 0.01 -7.34 9.99
N LEU A 139 -0.87 -6.48 10.47
CA LEU A 139 -0.92 -6.12 11.89
C LEU A 139 -1.44 -7.34 12.67
N GLU A 140 -0.70 -7.80 13.68
CA GLU A 140 -0.97 -9.07 14.38
C GLU A 140 -2.36 -9.14 15.05
N THR A 141 -2.97 -7.99 15.35
CA THR A 141 -4.31 -7.87 15.91
C THR A 141 -5.26 -7.20 14.93
N ALA A 142 -5.66 -7.92 13.87
CA ALA A 142 -6.86 -7.55 13.14
C ALA A 142 -8.06 -7.79 14.07
N ARG A 143 -8.80 -6.73 14.44
CA ARG A 143 -9.97 -6.79 15.34
C ARG A 143 -11.05 -7.78 14.86
N LYS A 144 -11.10 -8.05 13.54
CA LYS A 144 -12.00 -9.01 12.90
C LYS A 144 -11.36 -9.44 11.57
N GLN A 145 -11.10 -10.73 11.37
CA GLN A 145 -10.88 -11.24 10.01
C GLN A 145 -12.25 -11.34 9.34
N LEU A 146 -12.56 -10.38 8.46
CA LEU A 146 -13.73 -10.49 7.61
C LEU A 146 -13.49 -11.63 6.62
N ALA A 147 -14.15 -12.77 6.84
CA ALA A 147 -14.24 -13.82 5.85
C ALA A 147 -15.17 -13.32 4.74
N TYR A 148 -14.59 -12.73 3.70
CA TYR A 148 -15.38 -12.21 2.60
C TYR A 148 -15.52 -13.27 1.51
N GLN A 149 -16.75 -13.68 1.22
CA GLN A 149 -17.05 -14.47 0.02
C GLN A 149 -17.25 -13.51 -1.14
N THR A 150 -16.23 -13.38 -1.99
CA THR A 150 -16.37 -12.65 -3.25
C THR A 150 -17.23 -13.43 -4.22
N GLY A 151 -18.35 -12.85 -4.65
CA GLY A 151 -19.13 -13.31 -5.79
C GLY A 151 -18.88 -12.43 -7.01
N LEU A 152 -19.25 -12.90 -8.19
CA LEU A 152 -19.34 -12.05 -9.38
C LEU A 152 -20.76 -11.46 -9.49
N PRO A 153 -20.91 -10.23 -10.00
CA PRO A 153 -19.85 -9.33 -10.43
C PRO A 153 -19.11 -8.68 -9.27
N LEU A 154 -17.79 -8.49 -9.43
CA LEU A 154 -16.96 -7.70 -8.53
C LEU A 154 -17.41 -6.23 -8.58
N ARG A 155 -17.90 -5.70 -7.46
CA ARG A 155 -18.41 -4.32 -7.40
C ARG A 155 -17.36 -3.35 -6.85
N ILE A 156 -16.98 -2.37 -7.65
CA ILE A 156 -15.97 -1.35 -7.35
C ILE A 156 -16.67 0.00 -7.21
N LEU A 157 -16.45 0.70 -6.10
CA LEU A 157 -16.79 2.10 -5.95
C LEU A 157 -15.52 2.93 -6.15
N TYR A 158 -15.45 3.63 -7.27
CA TYR A 158 -14.28 4.40 -7.67
C TYR A 158 -14.47 5.89 -7.35
N VAL A 159 -13.53 6.45 -6.58
CA VAL A 159 -13.52 7.83 -6.11
C VAL A 159 -12.36 8.55 -6.78
N VAL A 160 -12.67 9.46 -7.70
CA VAL A 160 -11.66 10.32 -8.35
C VAL A 160 -11.80 11.72 -7.76
N SER A 161 -10.90 12.10 -6.87
CA SER A 161 -10.94 13.40 -6.17
C SER A 161 -9.87 14.33 -6.72
N ARG A 162 -10.27 15.52 -7.20
CA ARG A 162 -9.35 16.54 -7.74
C ARG A 162 -9.76 17.95 -7.26
N PRO A 163 -9.59 18.26 -5.97
CA PRO A 163 -9.82 19.62 -5.47
C PRO A 163 -8.96 20.63 -6.23
N GLY A 164 -9.54 21.75 -6.65
CA GLY A 164 -8.84 22.69 -7.52
C GLY A 164 -7.84 23.60 -6.82
N ASP A 165 -7.77 23.52 -5.48
CA ASP A 165 -6.73 24.13 -4.66
C ASP A 165 -5.50 23.22 -4.45
N LEU A 166 -5.48 22.05 -5.10
CA LEU A 166 -4.33 21.14 -5.15
C LEU A 166 -3.75 21.06 -6.56
N GLY A 167 -2.49 20.63 -6.65
CA GLY A 167 -1.80 20.43 -7.93
C GLY A 167 -2.58 19.52 -8.88
N PHE A 168 -2.45 19.79 -10.19
CA PHE A 168 -3.19 19.08 -11.22
C PHE A 168 -2.65 17.65 -11.41
N ILE A 169 -3.54 16.67 -11.32
CA ILE A 169 -3.33 15.30 -11.77
C ILE A 169 -4.41 15.04 -12.81
N ASP A 170 -4.04 14.69 -14.05
CA ASP A 170 -5.03 14.40 -15.10
C ASP A 170 -5.89 13.19 -14.67
N PRO A 171 -7.19 13.40 -14.39
CA PRO A 171 -8.06 12.33 -13.88
C PRO A 171 -8.28 11.20 -14.90
N ARG A 172 -7.91 11.41 -16.17
CA ARG A 172 -8.10 10.44 -17.24
C ARG A 172 -6.98 9.40 -17.31
N LEU A 173 -5.80 9.69 -16.78
CA LEU A 173 -4.63 8.81 -16.94
C LEU A 173 -4.79 7.51 -16.15
N SER A 174 -5.12 7.60 -14.87
CA SER A 174 -5.45 6.46 -13.99
C SER A 174 -6.74 5.77 -14.42
N SER A 175 -7.82 6.54 -14.58
CA SER A 175 -9.17 6.03 -14.87
C SER A 175 -9.23 5.24 -16.17
N ARG A 176 -8.57 5.72 -17.23
CA ARG A 176 -8.55 5.02 -18.52
C ARG A 176 -7.78 3.71 -18.42
N SER A 177 -6.61 3.72 -17.79
CA SER A 177 -5.77 2.52 -17.65
C SER A 177 -6.52 1.43 -16.87
N MET A 178 -7.18 1.82 -15.76
CA MET A 178 -8.03 0.91 -15.00
C MET A 178 -9.20 0.36 -15.83
N LEU A 179 -9.92 1.21 -16.56
CA LEU A 179 -11.04 0.76 -17.41
C LEU A 179 -10.58 -0.16 -18.55
N ASP A 180 -9.43 0.13 -19.16
CA ASP A 180 -8.83 -0.69 -20.21
C ASP A 180 -8.41 -2.07 -19.66
N ALA A 181 -7.83 -2.14 -18.45
CA ALA A 181 -7.49 -3.39 -17.78
C ALA A 181 -8.72 -4.25 -17.43
N LEU A 182 -9.83 -3.60 -17.09
CA LEU A 182 -11.08 -4.28 -16.73
C LEU A 182 -11.96 -4.63 -17.94
N ALA A 183 -11.69 -4.07 -19.12
CA ALA A 183 -12.52 -4.25 -20.31
C ALA A 183 -12.71 -5.72 -20.70
N GLY A 184 -11.68 -6.55 -20.51
CA GLY A 184 -11.72 -7.99 -20.80
C GLY A 184 -12.59 -8.81 -19.85
N LEU A 185 -12.99 -8.26 -18.71
CA LEU A 185 -13.81 -8.94 -17.69
C LEU A 185 -15.32 -8.75 -17.93
N GLY A 186 -15.73 -7.80 -18.77
CA GLY A 186 -17.12 -7.61 -19.16
C GLY A 186 -18.08 -7.51 -17.97
N GLY A 187 -19.10 -8.39 -17.96
CA GLY A 187 -20.14 -8.41 -16.92
C GLY A 187 -19.69 -8.90 -15.55
N ASP A 188 -18.45 -9.39 -15.42
CA ASP A 188 -17.88 -9.88 -14.16
C ASP A 188 -17.40 -8.75 -13.24
N VAL A 189 -17.39 -7.50 -13.73
CA VAL A 189 -17.01 -6.32 -12.94
C VAL A 189 -18.04 -5.21 -13.14
N HIS A 190 -18.42 -4.57 -12.03
CA HIS A 190 -19.31 -3.40 -12.03
C HIS A 190 -18.64 -2.24 -11.31
N ILE A 191 -18.54 -1.09 -11.99
CA ILE A 191 -17.89 0.10 -11.44
C ILE A 191 -18.92 1.21 -11.29
N ASP A 192 -19.07 1.71 -10.07
CA ASP A 192 -19.81 2.92 -9.76
C ASP A 192 -18.82 4.05 -9.47
N PHE A 193 -19.10 5.27 -9.95
CA PHE A 193 -18.27 6.44 -9.67
C PHE A 193 -18.88 7.28 -8.54
N CYS A 194 -18.07 7.62 -7.54
CA CYS A 194 -18.44 8.60 -6.52
C CYS A 194 -18.38 10.01 -7.11
N ARG A 195 -19.54 10.53 -7.52
CA ARG A 195 -19.70 11.87 -8.08
C ARG A 195 -20.82 12.63 -7.34
N PRO A 196 -20.53 13.83 -6.79
CA PRO A 196 -19.19 14.41 -6.61
C PRO A 196 -18.31 13.55 -5.65
N PRO A 197 -16.97 13.65 -5.70
CA PRO A 197 -16.07 12.84 -4.88
C PRO A 197 -15.94 13.41 -3.45
N THR A 198 -17.08 13.54 -2.76
CA THR A 198 -17.17 14.00 -1.38
C THR A 198 -17.32 12.80 -0.44
N LEU A 199 -16.95 12.97 0.83
CA LEU A 199 -17.14 11.92 1.83
C LEU A 199 -18.63 11.59 2.05
N SER A 200 -19.49 12.61 2.03
CA SER A 200 -20.94 12.41 2.18
C SER A 200 -21.52 11.57 1.04
N ARG A 201 -21.06 11.81 -0.20
CA ARG A 201 -21.50 11.05 -1.37
C ARG A 201 -21.01 9.61 -1.33
N LEU A 202 -19.77 9.40 -0.86
CA LEU A 202 -19.23 8.06 -0.63
C LEU A 202 -20.11 7.28 0.35
N GLU A 203 -20.46 7.88 1.49
CA GLU A 203 -21.35 7.29 2.49
C GLU A 203 -22.76 6.98 1.92
N GLU A 204 -23.35 7.90 1.18
CA GLU A 204 -24.65 7.68 0.51
C GLU A 204 -24.64 6.46 -0.42
N LEU A 205 -23.57 6.32 -1.22
CA LEU A 205 -23.42 5.21 -2.17
C LEU A 205 -23.21 3.88 -1.47
N LEU A 206 -22.37 3.85 -0.44
CA LEU A 206 -22.15 2.66 0.41
C LEU A 206 -23.45 2.23 1.09
N SER A 207 -24.17 3.18 1.67
CA SER A 207 -25.45 2.97 2.34
C SER A 207 -26.53 2.47 1.38
N GLY A 208 -26.62 3.05 0.18
CA GLY A 208 -27.53 2.60 -0.86
C GLY A 208 -27.23 1.18 -1.34
N ALA A 209 -25.95 0.85 -1.55
CA ALA A 209 -25.49 -0.46 -1.97
C ALA A 209 -25.79 -1.54 -0.92
N GLN A 210 -25.57 -1.25 0.36
CA GLN A 210 -25.89 -2.19 1.45
C GLN A 210 -27.40 -2.43 1.57
N ARG A 211 -28.23 -1.38 1.52
CA ARG A 211 -29.71 -1.52 1.53
C ARG A 211 -30.24 -2.29 0.32
N GLY A 212 -29.58 -2.15 -0.83
CA GLY A 212 -29.92 -2.87 -2.05
C GLY A 212 -29.34 -4.29 -2.12
N GLU A 213 -28.76 -4.81 -1.03
CA GLU A 213 -28.11 -6.13 -0.95
C GLU A 213 -27.02 -6.35 -2.01
N LYS A 214 -26.36 -5.26 -2.43
CA LYS A 214 -25.31 -5.25 -3.45
C LYS A 214 -24.09 -4.47 -2.94
N PRO A 215 -23.49 -4.87 -1.81
CA PRO A 215 -22.37 -4.13 -1.21
C PRO A 215 -21.18 -4.05 -2.17
N TYR A 216 -20.39 -3.00 -2.01
CA TYR A 216 -19.13 -2.88 -2.74
C TYR A 216 -18.08 -3.81 -2.16
N HIS A 217 -17.26 -4.37 -3.05
CA HIS A 217 -16.14 -5.24 -2.72
C HIS A 217 -14.84 -4.45 -2.62
N ILE A 218 -14.76 -3.37 -3.39
CA ILE A 218 -13.58 -2.53 -3.52
C ILE A 218 -14.00 -1.07 -3.44
N VAL A 219 -13.31 -0.29 -2.60
CA VAL A 219 -13.28 1.18 -2.72
C VAL A 219 -11.92 1.56 -3.26
N HIS A 220 -11.87 2.15 -4.45
CA HIS A 220 -10.63 2.63 -5.06
C HIS A 220 -10.65 4.15 -4.99
N PHE A 221 -9.71 4.71 -4.23
CA PHE A 221 -9.49 6.15 -4.15
C PHE A 221 -8.32 6.54 -5.04
N ASP A 222 -8.59 7.38 -6.03
CA ASP A 222 -7.62 8.04 -6.88
C ASP A 222 -7.61 9.55 -6.54
N GLY A 223 -6.52 10.05 -5.97
CA GLY A 223 -6.45 11.45 -5.54
C GLY A 223 -5.17 11.84 -4.81
N HIS A 224 -5.28 12.86 -3.96
CA HIS A 224 -4.16 13.34 -3.16
C HIS A 224 -4.23 12.78 -1.72
N GLY A 225 -3.07 12.55 -1.13
CA GLY A 225 -2.92 12.21 0.28
C GLY A 225 -2.05 13.23 1.00
N THR A 226 -2.36 13.53 2.26
CA THR A 226 -1.57 14.41 3.13
C THR A 226 -1.39 13.83 4.54
N PHE A 227 -0.45 14.38 5.30
CA PHE A 227 -0.24 14.06 6.72
C PHE A 227 -0.55 15.33 7.50
N LEU A 228 -1.41 15.22 8.51
CA LEU A 228 -1.85 16.31 9.38
C LEU A 228 -0.97 16.30 10.64
N PRO A 229 0.06 17.15 10.75
CA PRO A 229 1.04 17.07 11.83
C PRO A 229 0.44 17.39 13.20
N GLU A 230 -0.61 18.23 13.26
CA GLU A 230 -1.24 18.67 14.50
C GLU A 230 -1.90 17.52 15.27
N ILE A 231 -2.29 16.47 14.55
CA ILE A 231 -2.95 15.28 15.10
C ILE A 231 -2.20 13.99 14.74
N GLU A 232 -1.00 14.12 14.17
CA GLU A 232 -0.12 13.04 13.72
C GLU A 232 -0.83 11.95 12.89
N LEU A 233 -1.72 12.36 11.97
CA LEU A 233 -2.60 11.44 11.25
C LEU A 233 -2.59 11.69 9.74
N GLY A 234 -2.61 10.60 8.96
CA GLY A 234 -2.83 10.67 7.52
C GLY A 234 -4.25 11.09 7.16
N ALA A 235 -4.39 11.76 6.03
CA ALA A 235 -5.67 12.13 5.44
C ALA A 235 -5.64 11.96 3.92
N LEU A 236 -6.82 11.74 3.34
CA LEU A 236 -7.04 11.80 1.90
C LEU A 236 -7.78 13.09 1.56
N CYS A 237 -7.44 13.69 0.44
CA CYS A 237 -8.03 14.95 -0.01
C CYS A 237 -9.28 14.66 -0.84
N PHE A 238 -10.46 14.74 -0.21
CA PHE A 238 -11.75 14.72 -0.89
C PHE A 238 -12.11 16.13 -1.38
N GLU A 239 -13.15 16.23 -2.20
CA GLU A 239 -13.75 17.52 -2.49
C GLU A 239 -14.73 17.89 -1.38
N LYS A 240 -14.75 19.17 -0.99
CA LYS A 240 -15.80 19.70 -0.12
C LYS A 240 -17.16 19.62 -0.83
N PRO A 241 -18.25 19.49 -0.07
CA PRO A 241 -19.60 19.50 -0.61
C PRO A 241 -20.09 20.92 -0.96
N ASP A 242 -19.19 21.91 -1.06
CA ASP A 242 -19.54 23.27 -1.46
C ASP A 242 -20.25 23.19 -2.82
N GLY A 243 -21.55 23.51 -2.77
CA GLY A 243 -22.49 23.10 -3.79
C GLY A 243 -22.06 23.53 -5.19
N ALA A 244 -22.51 22.77 -6.18
CA ALA A 244 -22.41 23.04 -7.62
C ALA A 244 -22.93 24.43 -8.09
N ALA A 245 -23.20 25.35 -7.15
CA ALA A 245 -23.66 26.71 -7.33
C ALA A 245 -22.53 27.73 -7.54
N THR A 246 -21.26 27.37 -7.36
CA THR A 246 -20.12 28.24 -7.70
C THR A 246 -19.38 27.70 -8.92
N LEU A 247 -19.03 28.58 -9.87
CA LEU A 247 -18.12 28.26 -10.98
C LEU A 247 -16.67 28.06 -10.50
N ALA A 248 -16.44 28.15 -9.19
CA ALA A 248 -15.14 27.98 -8.58
C ALA A 248 -14.82 26.49 -8.44
N PRO A 249 -13.56 26.08 -8.61
CA PRO A 249 -13.16 24.71 -8.31
C PRO A 249 -13.47 24.32 -6.86
N ALA A 250 -13.89 23.07 -6.64
CA ALA A 250 -14.15 22.55 -5.31
C ALA A 250 -12.88 22.63 -4.45
N LYS A 251 -13.05 23.05 -3.19
CA LYS A 251 -11.93 23.13 -2.23
C LYS A 251 -11.64 21.77 -1.62
N THR A 252 -10.44 21.62 -1.07
CA THR A 252 -10.02 20.40 -0.40
C THR A 252 -10.77 20.18 0.91
N ASP A 253 -11.32 18.98 1.10
CA ASP A 253 -11.71 18.40 2.37
C ASP A 253 -10.67 17.37 2.82
N TYR A 254 -9.97 17.63 3.92
CA TYR A 254 -8.99 16.71 4.48
C TYR A 254 -9.69 15.63 5.31
N VAL A 255 -10.02 14.51 4.66
CA VAL A 255 -10.66 13.38 5.31
C VAL A 255 -9.61 12.54 6.04
N ARG A 256 -9.62 12.64 7.37
CA ARG A 256 -8.77 11.85 8.26
C ARG A 256 -8.92 10.35 8.03
N ALA A 257 -7.80 9.63 8.12
CA ALA A 257 -7.76 8.19 7.90
C ALA A 257 -8.60 7.39 8.90
N ASP A 258 -8.74 7.86 10.15
CA ASP A 258 -9.60 7.19 11.14
C ASP A 258 -11.08 7.31 10.77
N ARG A 259 -11.55 8.51 10.45
CA ARG A 259 -12.92 8.77 10.00
C ARG A 259 -13.25 7.96 8.74
N LEU A 260 -12.34 7.91 7.77
CA LEU A 260 -12.53 7.09 6.58
C LEU A 260 -12.54 5.60 6.92
N GLY A 261 -11.62 5.14 7.77
CA GLY A 261 -11.54 3.75 8.20
C GLY A 261 -12.80 3.29 8.93
N GLU A 262 -13.34 4.10 9.83
CA GLU A 262 -14.59 3.84 10.54
C GLU A 262 -15.77 3.72 9.57
N LEU A 263 -15.88 4.63 8.60
CA LEU A 263 -16.90 4.58 7.56
C LEU A 263 -16.80 3.29 6.76
N LEU A 264 -15.63 2.97 6.23
CA LEU A 264 -15.42 1.80 5.37
C LEU A 264 -15.58 0.48 6.14
N ALA A 265 -15.17 0.43 7.42
CA ALA A 265 -15.38 -0.72 8.28
C ALA A 265 -16.87 -0.92 8.63
N ALA A 266 -17.64 0.15 8.83
CA ALA A 266 -19.08 0.07 9.09
C ALA A 266 -19.86 -0.56 7.93
N TYR A 267 -19.39 -0.36 6.70
CA TYR A 267 -19.93 -0.98 5.49
C TYR A 267 -19.18 -2.27 5.07
N GLU A 268 -18.35 -2.82 5.98
CA GLU A 268 -17.59 -4.07 5.82
C GLU A 268 -16.79 -4.15 4.51
N ILE A 269 -16.18 -3.03 4.09
CA ILE A 269 -15.42 -2.96 2.84
C ILE A 269 -14.18 -3.87 2.90
N PRO A 270 -14.11 -4.90 2.03
CA PRO A 270 -13.03 -5.89 2.08
C PRO A 270 -11.69 -5.35 1.62
N LEU A 271 -11.68 -4.58 0.52
CA LEU A 271 -10.46 -4.07 -0.10
C LEU A 271 -10.59 -2.59 -0.36
N VAL A 272 -9.55 -1.85 0.03
CA VAL A 272 -9.36 -0.46 -0.34
C VAL A 272 -8.10 -0.34 -1.17
N ILE A 273 -8.20 0.30 -2.34
CA ILE A 273 -7.05 0.66 -3.17
C ILE A 273 -6.82 2.16 -3.00
N LEU A 274 -5.62 2.53 -2.56
CA LEU A 274 -5.19 3.91 -2.38
C LEU A 274 -4.18 4.26 -3.46
N GLU A 275 -4.67 4.81 -4.55
CA GLU A 275 -3.88 5.47 -5.58
C GLU A 275 -3.83 6.97 -5.26
N ALA A 276 -2.99 7.32 -4.28
CA ALA A 276 -2.74 8.70 -3.99
C ALA A 276 -1.23 8.95 -3.94
N CYS A 277 -0.79 10.07 -4.51
CA CYS A 277 0.62 10.47 -4.57
C CYS A 277 0.77 11.89 -4.03
N ARG A 278 1.90 12.20 -3.38
CA ARG A 278 2.20 13.56 -2.91
C ARG A 278 2.77 14.37 -4.07
N THR A 279 2.18 15.53 -4.36
CA THR A 279 2.82 16.59 -5.18
C THR A 279 3.15 17.84 -4.36
N GLY A 280 3.46 17.72 -3.07
CA GLY A 280 3.84 18.87 -2.22
C GLY A 280 4.43 18.51 -0.85
N THR A 281 5.69 18.91 -0.65
CA THR A 281 6.53 18.96 0.57
C THR A 281 5.73 19.45 1.81
N ILE A 282 5.89 19.03 3.08
CA ILE A 282 7.05 18.78 3.96
C ILE A 282 6.62 17.74 5.02
N GLY A 283 7.55 16.94 5.56
CA GLY A 283 7.34 16.13 6.77
C GLY A 283 7.85 14.69 6.61
N LYS A 284 8.74 14.28 7.53
CA LYS A 284 9.48 13.01 7.55
C LYS A 284 8.63 11.73 7.76
N VAL A 285 7.31 11.80 7.56
CA VAL A 285 6.41 10.66 7.74
C VAL A 285 5.56 10.54 6.48
N ALA A 286 5.81 9.50 5.69
CA ALA A 286 5.04 9.25 4.48
C ALA A 286 3.56 9.03 4.85
N VAL A 287 2.67 9.81 4.24
CA VAL A 287 1.21 9.77 4.41
C VAL A 287 0.67 8.34 4.41
N PHE A 288 1.16 7.48 3.53
CA PHE A 288 0.73 6.09 3.39
C PHE A 288 1.20 5.17 4.53
N ARG A 289 2.26 5.55 5.24
CA ARG A 289 2.65 4.93 6.53
C ARG A 289 1.64 5.22 7.65
N SER A 290 0.67 6.11 7.41
CA SER A 290 -0.37 6.47 8.39
C SER A 290 -1.80 6.17 7.92
N VAL A 291 -2.12 6.30 6.62
CA VAL A 291 -3.49 6.01 6.14
C VAL A 291 -3.79 4.51 6.12
N ALA A 292 -3.01 3.71 5.38
CA ALA A 292 -3.31 2.29 5.20
C ALA A 292 -3.31 1.51 6.54
N PRO A 293 -2.29 1.66 7.43
CA PRO A 293 -2.34 1.02 8.74
C PRO A 293 -3.56 1.44 9.55
N ARG A 294 -3.96 2.73 9.50
CA ARG A 294 -5.12 3.22 10.24
C ARG A 294 -6.43 2.64 9.72
N LEU A 295 -6.60 2.51 8.40
CA LEU A 295 -7.78 1.85 7.83
C LEU A 295 -7.89 0.39 8.32
N ILE A 296 -6.76 -0.35 8.33
CA ILE A 296 -6.72 -1.72 8.86
C ILE A 296 -7.06 -1.75 10.35
N GLU A 297 -6.51 -0.83 11.16
CA GLU A 297 -6.83 -0.72 12.58
C GLU A 297 -8.31 -0.39 12.85
N SER A 298 -8.94 0.42 12.00
CA SER A 298 -10.37 0.73 12.07
C SER A 298 -11.26 -0.45 11.67
N GLY A 299 -10.72 -1.46 10.97
CA GLY A 299 -11.44 -2.69 10.63
C GLY A 299 -11.64 -2.95 9.13
N VAL A 300 -11.01 -2.17 8.25
CA VAL A 300 -10.96 -2.48 6.81
C VAL A 300 -10.20 -3.81 6.60
N GLY A 301 -10.69 -4.66 5.72
CA GLY A 301 -10.14 -6.01 5.54
C GLY A 301 -8.71 -6.03 4.99
N SER A 302 -8.44 -5.28 3.93
CA SER A 302 -7.15 -5.18 3.27
C SER A 302 -7.00 -3.84 2.56
N VAL A 303 -5.76 -3.36 2.47
CA VAL A 303 -5.44 -2.11 1.78
C VAL A 303 -4.28 -2.35 0.84
N ILE A 304 -4.43 -1.93 -0.41
CA ILE A 304 -3.33 -1.79 -1.37
C ILE A 304 -3.00 -0.31 -1.44
N SER A 305 -1.74 0.06 -1.20
CA SER A 305 -1.29 1.44 -1.23
C SER A 305 0.15 1.53 -1.74
N MET A 306 0.51 2.68 -2.29
CA MET A 306 1.89 2.99 -2.67
C MET A 306 2.68 3.46 -1.45
N SER A 307 3.94 3.03 -1.31
CA SER A 307 4.81 3.44 -0.19
C SER A 307 5.52 4.78 -0.42
N HIS A 308 5.58 5.22 -1.68
CA HIS A 308 6.20 6.44 -2.19
C HIS A 308 5.25 7.09 -3.20
N ALA A 309 5.45 8.36 -3.51
CA ALA A 309 4.83 8.96 -4.69
C ALA A 309 5.33 8.20 -5.94
N VAL A 310 4.41 7.91 -6.86
CA VAL A 310 4.71 7.16 -8.07
C VAL A 310 4.46 8.10 -9.25
N HIS A 311 5.45 8.21 -10.13
CA HIS A 311 5.29 8.93 -11.38
C HIS A 311 4.15 8.32 -12.21
N VAL A 312 3.39 9.16 -12.92
CA VAL A 312 2.15 8.73 -13.61
C VAL A 312 2.39 7.55 -14.56
N GLU A 313 3.53 7.54 -15.26
CA GLU A 313 3.89 6.42 -16.15
C GLU A 313 4.12 5.10 -15.39
N ALA A 314 4.70 5.15 -14.19
CA ALA A 314 4.88 3.97 -13.36
C ALA A 314 3.55 3.49 -12.75
N ALA A 315 2.66 4.41 -12.37
CA ALA A 315 1.31 4.08 -11.92
C ALA A 315 0.51 3.37 -13.03
N ARG A 316 0.65 3.83 -14.28
CA ARG A 316 0.04 3.22 -15.46
C ARG A 316 0.49 1.78 -15.74
N ILE A 317 1.75 1.44 -15.45
CA ILE A 317 2.26 0.07 -15.63
C ILE A 317 1.74 -0.86 -14.52
N LEU A 318 1.45 -0.32 -13.33
CA LEU A 318 1.01 -1.08 -12.17
C LEU A 318 -0.48 -1.46 -12.22
N LEU A 319 -1.31 -0.59 -12.80
CA LEU A 319 -2.77 -0.73 -12.93
C LEU A 319 -3.17 -1.51 -14.19
#